data_AF-A0A7Y2IXZ4-F1
#
_entry.id   AF-A0A7Y2IXZ4-F1
#
_cell.length_a   1.000
_cell.length_b   1.000
_cell.length_c   1.000
_cell.angle_alpha   90.00
_cell.angle_beta   90.00
_cell.angle_gamma   90.00
#
_symmetry.space_group_name_H-M   'P 1'
#
loop_
_entity.id
_entity.type
_entity.pdbx_description
1 polymer ?
#
loop_
_entity_poly.entity_id
_entity_poly.type
_entity_poly.pdbx_seq_one_letter_code
_entity_poly.pdbx_strand_id
1 'polypeptide(L)'
;MTIDWTALSRDLGTRFALGGAVAETGGSDLAQQALDRIVGEVAWQDAVEHYIAARPGYELVRSVLSLAQPGSAMEYCRVVFESDRPLSDRQGAVELLRAFADRRALDWVPAFLADGDPQIRHFGLRLLDRVLWDDADLKDPAVVAVFEAALIHPDEDLVAAAKALRDEWRARVAEWEVADAAANARLRAQDKQT
;
A
#
# COMPACT_ATOMS: atom_id res chain seq x y z
N MET A 1 -11.05 -2.01 -27.52
CA MET A 1 -10.79 -3.22 -26.73
C MET A 1 -12.09 -3.58 -26.03
N THR A 2 -12.53 -4.84 -26.13
CA THR A 2 -13.73 -5.34 -25.44
C THR A 2 -13.26 -6.25 -24.31
N ILE A 3 -13.68 -5.96 -23.08
CA ILE A 3 -13.33 -6.77 -21.90
C ILE A 3 -14.37 -7.89 -21.77
N ASP A 4 -13.92 -9.14 -21.75
CA ASP A 4 -14.76 -10.28 -21.37
C ASP A 4 -14.85 -10.36 -19.84
N TRP A 5 -15.85 -9.66 -19.28
CA TRP A 5 -16.11 -9.64 -17.85
C TRP A 5 -16.47 -11.03 -17.27
N THR A 6 -16.98 -11.95 -18.09
CA THR A 6 -17.32 -13.30 -17.64
C THR A 6 -16.07 -14.18 -17.53
N ALA A 7 -15.13 -14.06 -18.46
CA ALA A 7 -13.84 -14.71 -18.33
C ALA A 7 -13.05 -14.13 -17.14
N LEU A 8 -12.99 -12.81 -17.02
CA LEU A 8 -12.25 -12.14 -15.94
C LEU A 8 -12.77 -12.52 -14.54
N SER A 9 -14.10 -12.56 -14.35
CA SER A 9 -14.69 -12.99 -13.07
C SER A 9 -14.38 -14.45 -12.73
N ARG A 10 -14.34 -15.34 -13.73
CA ARG A 10 -13.93 -16.74 -13.53
C ARG A 10 -12.48 -16.84 -13.09
N ASP A 11 -11.59 -16.12 -13.76
CA ASP A 11 -10.16 -16.23 -13.49
C ASP A 11 -9.74 -15.54 -12.18
N LEU A 12 -10.54 -14.61 -11.69
CA LEU A 12 -10.39 -13.99 -10.36
C LEU A 12 -11.15 -14.74 -9.26
N GLY A 13 -11.88 -15.81 -9.61
CA GLY A 13 -12.67 -16.59 -8.66
C GLY A 13 -13.82 -15.81 -8.02
N THR A 14 -14.26 -14.71 -8.63
CA THR A 14 -15.34 -13.87 -8.08
C THR A 14 -16.72 -14.44 -8.33
N ARG A 15 -16.80 -15.51 -9.11
CA ARG A 15 -18.02 -16.23 -9.44
C ARG A 15 -17.92 -17.68 -8.98
N PHE A 16 -18.86 -18.13 -8.15
CA PHE A 16 -18.86 -19.47 -7.57
C PHE A 16 -20.27 -20.04 -7.42
N ALA A 17 -20.38 -21.36 -7.25
CA ALA A 17 -21.65 -22.04 -7.06
C ALA A 17 -22.06 -22.04 -5.58
N LEU A 18 -23.30 -21.63 -5.28
CA LEU A 18 -23.87 -21.66 -3.95
C LEU A 18 -25.31 -22.19 -4.03
N GLY A 19 -25.55 -23.37 -3.44
CA GLY A 19 -26.90 -23.97 -3.38
C GLY A 19 -27.55 -24.24 -4.74
N GLY A 20 -26.77 -24.53 -5.78
CA GLY A 20 -27.27 -24.75 -7.14
C GLY A 20 -27.51 -23.47 -7.96
N ALA A 21 -27.27 -22.29 -7.37
CA ALA A 21 -27.25 -21.00 -8.06
C ALA A 21 -25.82 -20.50 -8.26
N VAL A 22 -25.65 -19.52 -9.16
CA VAL A 22 -24.41 -18.75 -9.31
C VAL A 22 -24.47 -17.57 -8.35
N ALA A 23 -23.45 -17.45 -7.51
CA ALA A 23 -23.20 -16.28 -6.68
C ALA A 23 -21.98 -15.52 -7.19
N GLU A 24 -21.95 -14.22 -6.89
CA GLU A 24 -20.84 -13.33 -7.23
C GLU A 24 -20.37 -12.60 -5.96
N THR A 25 -19.08 -12.31 -5.90
CA THR A 25 -18.47 -11.47 -4.87
C THR A 25 -17.66 -10.36 -5.52
N GLY A 26 -17.45 -9.28 -4.78
CA GLY A 26 -16.60 -8.16 -5.18
C GLY A 26 -15.80 -7.66 -3.99
N GLY A 27 -14.99 -6.64 -4.23
CA GLY A 27 -14.15 -6.02 -3.21
C GLY A 27 -13.07 -5.19 -3.85
N SER A 28 -12.48 -4.28 -3.07
CA SER A 28 -11.39 -3.42 -3.55
C SER A 28 -10.22 -4.25 -4.06
N ASP A 29 -9.80 -5.28 -3.34
CA ASP A 29 -8.69 -6.16 -3.75
C ASP A 29 -8.96 -6.87 -5.08
N LEU A 30 -10.18 -7.37 -5.29
CA LEU A 30 -10.59 -8.02 -6.53
C LEU A 30 -10.67 -7.03 -7.69
N ALA A 31 -11.12 -5.81 -7.42
CA ALA A 31 -11.15 -4.74 -8.42
C ALA A 31 -9.74 -4.29 -8.81
N GLN A 32 -8.80 -4.17 -7.86
CA GLN A 32 -7.39 -3.86 -8.13
C GLN A 32 -6.73 -4.97 -8.97
N GLN A 33 -6.96 -6.24 -8.62
CA GLN A 33 -6.49 -7.37 -9.44
C GLN A 33 -7.11 -7.38 -10.84
N ALA A 34 -8.38 -7.00 -10.98
CA ALA A 34 -9.01 -6.85 -12.29
C ALA A 34 -8.38 -5.70 -13.10
N LEU A 35 -8.10 -4.56 -12.48
CA LEU A 35 -7.43 -3.42 -13.12
C LEU A 35 -6.02 -3.79 -13.59
N ASP A 36 -5.27 -4.54 -12.77
CA ASP A 36 -3.95 -5.07 -13.14
C ASP A 36 -4.02 -5.85 -14.46
N ARG A 37 -5.04 -6.69 -14.64
CA ARG A 37 -5.24 -7.48 -15.87
C ARG A 37 -5.78 -6.69 -17.05
N ILE A 38 -6.65 -5.71 -16.81
CA ILE A 38 -7.28 -4.90 -17.86
C ILE A 38 -6.26 -3.94 -18.48
N VAL A 39 -5.45 -3.28 -17.64
CA VAL A 39 -4.43 -2.34 -18.09
C VAL A 39 -3.17 -3.08 -18.56
N GLY A 40 -2.81 -4.16 -17.87
CA GLY A 40 -1.69 -5.03 -18.21
C GLY A 40 -0.37 -4.56 -17.61
N GLU A 41 0.47 -5.54 -17.27
CA GLU A 41 1.76 -5.34 -16.60
C GLU A 41 2.67 -4.33 -17.32
N VAL A 42 2.81 -4.43 -18.65
CA VAL A 42 3.69 -3.54 -19.42
C VAL A 42 3.29 -2.07 -19.27
N ALA A 43 1.98 -1.77 -19.30
CA ALA A 43 1.50 -0.39 -19.16
C ALA A 43 1.78 0.17 -17.74
N TRP A 44 1.72 -0.69 -16.72
CA TRP A 44 2.08 -0.30 -15.37
C TRP A 44 3.59 -0.09 -15.19
N GLN A 45 4.42 -0.93 -15.80
CA GLN A 45 5.87 -0.75 -15.83
C GLN A 45 6.26 0.56 -16.53
N ASP A 46 5.65 0.85 -17.69
CA ASP A 46 5.85 2.10 -18.42
C ASP A 46 5.47 3.33 -17.59
N ALA A 47 4.43 3.22 -16.76
CA ALA A 47 4.04 4.27 -15.82
C ALA A 47 5.11 4.49 -14.74
N VAL A 48 5.65 3.42 -14.15
CA VAL A 48 6.76 3.51 -13.18
C VAL A 48 8.00 4.16 -13.82
N GLU A 49 8.38 3.74 -15.03
CA GLU A 49 9.48 4.37 -15.77
C GLU A 49 9.21 5.85 -16.07
N HIS A 50 7.97 6.21 -16.40
CA HIS A 50 7.58 7.60 -16.62
C HIS A 50 7.82 8.45 -15.37
N TYR A 51 7.52 7.89 -14.21
CA TYR A 51 7.72 8.54 -12.93
C TYR A 51 9.20 8.69 -12.59
N ILE A 52 9.97 7.60 -12.67
CA ILE A 52 11.40 7.57 -12.36
C ILE A 52 12.17 8.56 -13.24
N ALA A 53 11.83 8.63 -14.53
CA ALA A 53 12.44 9.57 -15.47
C ALA A 53 12.00 11.03 -15.27
N ALA A 54 11.17 11.33 -14.26
CA ALA A 54 10.62 12.66 -13.95
C ALA A 54 10.01 13.36 -15.18
N ARG A 55 9.36 12.60 -16.07
CA ARG A 55 8.77 13.15 -17.30
C ARG A 55 7.54 14.01 -16.96
N PRO A 56 7.20 15.03 -17.78
CA PRO A 56 5.99 15.82 -17.57
C PRO A 56 4.75 14.93 -17.35
N GLY A 57 3.99 15.22 -16.29
CA GLY A 57 2.85 14.41 -15.87
C GLY A 57 3.17 13.29 -14.87
N TYR A 58 4.40 13.18 -14.36
CA TYR A 58 4.76 12.14 -13.39
C TYR A 58 3.90 12.17 -12.11
N GLU A 59 3.48 13.35 -11.61
CA GLU A 59 2.56 13.43 -10.47
C GLU A 59 1.16 12.87 -10.77
N LEU A 60 0.69 13.02 -12.01
CA LEU A 60 -0.55 12.37 -12.44
C LEU A 60 -0.38 10.86 -12.46
N VAL A 61 0.75 10.36 -12.94
CA VAL A 61 1.07 8.93 -12.89
C VAL A 61 1.06 8.41 -11.45
N ARG A 62 1.73 9.10 -10.52
CA ARG A 62 1.69 8.78 -9.09
C ARG A 62 0.26 8.73 -8.56
N SER A 63 -0.58 9.68 -8.94
CA SER A 63 -1.97 9.75 -8.48
C SER A 63 -2.80 8.58 -9.02
N VAL A 64 -2.59 8.21 -10.28
CA VAL A 64 -3.21 7.04 -10.91
C VAL A 64 -2.78 5.75 -10.21
N LEU A 65 -1.47 5.58 -9.96
CA LEU A 65 -0.94 4.41 -9.26
C LEU A 65 -1.45 4.34 -7.81
N SER A 66 -1.54 5.46 -7.11
CA SER A 66 -2.10 5.56 -5.75
C SER A 66 -3.56 5.12 -5.68
N LEU A 67 -4.35 5.45 -6.70
CA LEU A 67 -5.75 5.04 -6.78
C LEU A 67 -5.91 3.56 -7.20
N ALA A 68 -5.13 3.10 -8.17
CA ALA A 68 -5.28 1.77 -8.74
C ALA A 68 -4.57 0.66 -7.94
N GLN A 69 -3.55 1.02 -7.16
CA GLN A 69 -2.67 0.12 -6.38
C GLN A 69 -2.28 -1.16 -7.14
N PRO A 70 -1.76 -1.05 -8.39
CA PRO A 70 -1.44 -2.22 -9.20
C PRO A 70 -0.29 -3.01 -8.57
N GLY A 71 -0.51 -4.30 -8.32
CA GLY A 71 0.50 -5.19 -7.76
C GLY A 71 1.70 -5.35 -8.70
N SER A 72 1.44 -5.35 -10.00
CA SER A 72 2.48 -5.40 -11.03
C SER A 72 3.42 -4.18 -10.99
N ALA A 73 2.93 -2.98 -10.72
CA ALA A 73 3.78 -1.80 -10.56
C ALA A 73 4.58 -1.84 -9.26
N MET A 74 3.98 -2.31 -8.15
CA MET A 74 4.70 -2.44 -6.88
C MET A 74 5.89 -3.39 -7.02
N GLU A 75 5.66 -4.54 -7.66
CA GLU A 75 6.70 -5.53 -7.94
C GLU A 75 7.79 -4.94 -8.85
N TYR A 76 7.40 -4.15 -9.85
CA TYR A 76 8.37 -3.49 -10.72
C TYR A 76 9.23 -2.44 -9.98
N CYS A 77 8.65 -1.66 -9.05
CA CYS A 77 9.42 -0.78 -8.18
C CYS A 77 10.47 -1.56 -7.36
N ARG A 78 10.11 -2.74 -6.84
CA ARG A 78 11.04 -3.63 -6.14
C ARG A 78 12.17 -4.11 -7.06
N VAL A 79 11.84 -4.55 -8.28
CA VAL A 79 12.83 -4.94 -9.29
C VAL A 79 13.80 -3.80 -9.61
N VAL A 80 13.32 -2.57 -9.77
CA VAL A 80 14.18 -1.40 -9.98
C VAL A 80 15.10 -1.17 -8.79
N PHE A 81 14.59 -1.25 -7.56
CA PHE A 81 15.39 -1.10 -6.34
C PHE A 81 16.52 -2.13 -6.24
N GLU A 82 16.26 -3.39 -6.58
CA GLU A 82 17.24 -4.50 -6.49
C GLU A 82 18.26 -4.52 -7.63
N SER A 83 18.07 -3.69 -8.66
CA SER A 83 18.94 -3.66 -9.84
C SER A 83 20.18 -2.78 -9.66
N ASP A 84 21.14 -2.93 -10.58
CA ASP A 84 22.34 -2.08 -10.68
C ASP A 84 22.06 -0.71 -11.33
N ARG A 85 20.80 -0.24 -11.32
CA ARG A 85 20.42 1.06 -11.86
C ARG A 85 21.02 2.21 -11.05
N PRO A 86 21.11 3.42 -11.64
CA PRO A 86 21.56 4.62 -10.93
C PRO A 86 20.81 4.81 -9.60
N LEU A 87 21.51 5.34 -8.59
CA LEU A 87 20.93 5.59 -7.27
C LEU A 87 19.63 6.41 -7.34
N SER A 88 19.56 7.41 -8.23
CA SER A 88 18.37 8.22 -8.45
C SER A 88 17.15 7.39 -8.85
N ASP A 89 17.35 6.36 -9.66
CA ASP A 89 16.26 5.51 -10.15
C ASP A 89 15.76 4.60 -9.03
N ARG A 90 16.69 4.02 -8.27
CA ARG A 90 16.38 3.20 -7.09
C ARG A 90 15.63 4.02 -6.04
N GLN A 91 16.08 5.24 -5.76
CA GLN A 91 15.39 6.19 -4.88
C GLN A 91 13.99 6.52 -5.40
N GLY A 92 13.86 6.85 -6.70
CA GLY A 92 12.58 7.15 -7.34
C GLY A 92 11.58 6.00 -7.26
N ALA A 93 12.04 4.76 -7.42
CA ALA A 93 11.19 3.57 -7.31
C ALA A 93 10.65 3.36 -5.89
N VAL A 94 11.50 3.47 -4.86
CA VAL A 94 11.08 3.31 -3.45
C VAL A 94 10.20 4.49 -3.02
N GLU A 95 10.53 5.70 -3.48
CA GLU A 95 9.70 6.89 -3.25
C GLU A 95 8.32 6.74 -3.86
N LEU A 96 8.23 6.27 -5.11
CA LEU A 96 6.95 6.04 -5.78
C LEU A 96 6.16 4.97 -5.05
N LEU A 97 6.81 3.84 -4.71
CA LEU A 97 6.19 2.72 -4.02
C LEU A 97 5.48 3.17 -2.74
N ARG A 98 6.07 4.07 -1.94
CA ARG A 98 5.44 4.59 -0.70
C ARG A 98 4.08 5.24 -0.93
N ALA A 99 3.79 5.73 -2.14
CA ALA A 99 2.54 6.44 -2.44
C ALA A 99 1.35 5.49 -2.68
N PHE A 100 1.61 4.21 -2.93
CA PHE A 100 0.57 3.25 -3.30
C PHE A 100 0.78 1.83 -2.73
N ALA A 101 1.83 1.65 -1.91
CA ALA A 101 2.12 0.41 -1.21
C ALA A 101 0.93 -0.08 -0.39
N ASP A 102 0.72 -1.39 -0.39
CA ASP A 102 -0.18 -2.08 0.53
C ASP A 102 0.61 -3.07 1.41
N ARG A 103 -0.12 -3.91 2.14
CA ARG A 103 0.44 -4.90 3.06
C ARG A 103 1.49 -5.81 2.43
N ARG A 104 1.42 -6.09 1.12
CA ARG A 104 2.38 -6.94 0.40
C ARG A 104 3.78 -6.34 0.39
N ALA A 105 3.89 -5.01 0.41
CA ALA A 105 5.18 -4.32 0.38
C ALA A 105 5.93 -4.38 1.73
N LEU A 106 5.27 -4.77 2.83
CA LEU A 106 5.91 -4.89 4.15
C LEU A 106 7.07 -5.88 4.16
N ASP A 107 6.98 -6.94 3.35
CA ASP A 107 8.03 -7.96 3.22
C ASP A 107 9.34 -7.39 2.63
N TRP A 108 9.26 -6.25 1.94
CA TRP A 108 10.43 -5.61 1.30
C TRP A 108 11.07 -4.54 2.18
N VAL A 109 10.35 -4.02 3.17
CA VAL A 109 10.84 -2.95 4.04
C VAL A 109 12.16 -3.28 4.74
N PRO A 110 12.41 -4.51 5.24
CA PRO A 110 13.71 -4.84 5.83
C PRO A 110 14.90 -4.60 4.89
N ALA A 111 14.73 -4.86 3.58
CA ALA A 111 15.77 -4.59 2.60
C ALA A 111 15.99 -3.08 2.39
N PHE A 112 14.92 -2.28 2.37
CA PHE A 112 15.03 -0.82 2.28
C PHE A 112 15.72 -0.22 3.51
N LEU A 113 15.39 -0.70 4.71
CA LEU A 113 16.02 -0.22 5.95
C LEU A 113 17.50 -0.60 6.05
N ALA A 114 17.91 -1.70 5.43
CA ALA A 114 19.31 -2.13 5.38
C ALA A 114 20.14 -1.44 4.29
N ASP A 115 19.52 -0.64 3.40
CA ASP A 115 20.23 0.04 2.32
C ASP A 115 21.19 1.10 2.86
N GLY A 116 22.34 1.27 2.21
CA GLY A 116 23.34 2.26 2.58
C GLY A 116 22.88 3.70 2.37
N ASP A 117 21.91 3.93 1.48
CA ASP A 117 21.38 5.25 1.18
C ASP A 117 20.29 5.70 2.19
N PRO A 118 20.48 6.84 2.89
CA PRO A 118 19.52 7.32 3.88
C PRO A 118 18.13 7.61 3.33
N GLN A 119 18.05 8.05 2.07
CA GLN A 119 16.78 8.42 1.45
C GLN A 119 15.95 7.17 1.12
N ILE A 120 16.58 6.09 0.64
CA ILE A 120 15.93 4.78 0.51
C ILE A 120 15.42 4.28 1.87
N ARG A 121 16.23 4.34 2.94
CA ARG A 121 15.80 3.92 4.29
C ARG A 121 14.57 4.72 4.76
N HIS A 122 14.61 6.03 4.58
CA HIS A 122 13.51 6.91 4.97
C HIS A 122 12.24 6.61 4.19
N PHE A 123 12.31 6.47 2.87
CA PHE A 123 11.16 6.09 2.06
C PHE A 123 10.63 4.71 2.43
N GLY A 124 11.53 3.74 2.63
CA GLY A 124 11.22 2.41 3.14
C GLY A 124 10.36 2.43 4.41
N LEU A 125 10.75 3.23 5.41
CA LEU A 125 9.96 3.41 6.63
C LEU A 125 8.60 4.07 6.35
N ARG A 126 8.55 5.08 5.47
CA ARG A 126 7.32 5.83 5.17
C ARG A 126 6.30 5.03 4.34
N LEU A 127 6.63 3.83 3.83
CA LEU A 127 5.62 2.90 3.30
C LEU A 127 4.55 2.60 4.36
N LEU A 128 4.93 2.58 5.65
CA LEU A 128 4.01 2.33 6.75
C LEU A 128 2.87 3.36 6.82
N ASP A 129 3.07 4.61 6.39
CA ASP A 129 1.97 5.60 6.36
C ASP A 129 0.79 5.10 5.53
N ARG A 130 1.11 4.60 4.32
CA ARG A 130 0.08 4.17 3.37
C ARG A 130 -0.59 2.90 3.87
N VAL A 131 0.21 1.96 4.34
CA VAL A 131 -0.28 0.65 4.82
C VAL A 131 -1.16 0.79 6.06
N LEU A 132 -0.76 1.63 7.03
CA LEU A 132 -1.55 1.92 8.24
C LEU A 132 -2.82 2.72 7.94
N TRP A 133 -2.82 3.51 6.86
CA TRP A 133 -4.00 4.28 6.47
C TRP A 133 -5.12 3.43 5.89
N ASP A 134 -4.78 2.45 5.06
CA ASP A 134 -5.78 1.66 4.36
C ASP A 134 -6.35 0.53 5.22
N ASP A 135 -5.49 -0.31 5.82
CA ASP A 135 -5.96 -1.61 6.29
C ASP A 135 -5.04 -2.34 7.29
N ALA A 136 -4.00 -1.69 7.79
CA ALA A 136 -3.12 -2.31 8.79
C ALA A 136 -3.34 -1.75 10.19
N ASP A 137 -3.52 -2.66 11.14
CA ASP A 137 -3.45 -2.34 12.56
C ASP A 137 -1.98 -2.17 12.96
N LEU A 138 -1.69 -1.18 13.83
CA LEU A 138 -0.40 -1.04 14.49
C LEU A 138 0.06 -2.31 15.23
N LYS A 139 -0.86 -3.19 15.59
CA LYS A 139 -0.62 -4.48 16.25
C LYS A 139 -0.27 -5.61 15.28
N ASP A 140 -0.37 -5.38 13.98
CA ASP A 140 0.03 -6.35 12.98
C ASP A 140 1.51 -6.75 13.18
N PRO A 141 1.81 -8.05 13.35
CA PRO A 141 3.19 -8.51 13.50
C PRO A 141 4.16 -8.00 12.44
N ALA A 142 3.72 -7.86 11.19
CA ALA A 142 4.56 -7.35 10.10
C ALA A 142 4.92 -5.87 10.29
N VAL A 143 3.94 -5.05 10.70
CA VAL A 143 4.15 -3.63 11.02
C VAL A 143 5.04 -3.49 12.26
N VAL A 144 4.78 -4.28 13.30
CA VAL A 144 5.59 -4.28 14.53
C VAL A 144 7.03 -4.61 14.22
N ALA A 145 7.29 -5.65 13.43
CA ALA A 145 8.64 -6.05 13.03
C ALA A 145 9.40 -4.93 12.30
N VAL A 146 8.72 -4.17 11.42
CA VAL A 146 9.30 -3.00 10.76
C VAL A 146 9.69 -1.92 11.76
N PHE A 147 8.80 -1.56 12.70
CA PHE A 147 9.11 -0.57 13.72
C PHE A 147 10.27 -1.03 14.62
N GLU A 148 10.28 -2.29 15.04
CA GLU A 148 11.37 -2.83 15.85
C GLU A 148 12.71 -2.74 15.13
N ALA A 149 12.77 -3.13 13.85
CA ALA A 149 13.96 -3.02 13.03
C ALA A 149 14.45 -1.57 12.90
N ALA A 150 13.55 -0.62 12.63
CA ALA A 150 13.90 0.79 12.48
C ALA A 150 14.34 1.44 13.81
N LEU A 151 13.78 1.03 14.95
CA LEU A 151 14.07 1.61 16.26
C LEU A 151 15.40 1.18 16.88
N ILE A 152 15.96 0.05 16.44
CA ILE A 152 17.29 -0.43 16.84
C ILE A 152 18.38 -0.11 15.83
N HIS A 153 18.04 0.59 14.74
CA HIS A 153 18.97 0.90 13.67
C HIS A 153 20.08 1.85 14.16
N PRO A 154 21.34 1.71 13.69
CA PRO A 154 22.44 2.60 14.06
C PRO A 154 22.30 4.05 13.54
N ASP A 155 21.31 4.32 12.69
CA ASP A 155 21.04 5.65 12.13
C ASP A 155 20.05 6.38 13.03
N GLU A 156 20.54 7.40 13.75
CA GLU A 156 19.75 8.17 14.72
C GLU A 156 18.57 8.89 14.07
N ASP A 157 18.71 9.35 12.82
CA ASP A 157 17.64 10.06 12.10
C ASP A 157 16.51 9.09 11.74
N LEU A 158 16.86 7.87 11.31
CA LEU A 158 15.87 6.82 11.05
C LEU A 158 15.14 6.40 12.34
N VAL A 159 15.86 6.26 13.45
CA VAL A 159 15.26 5.96 14.77
C VAL A 159 14.30 7.07 15.19
N ALA A 160 14.69 8.33 15.02
CA ALA A 160 13.83 9.48 15.34
C ALA A 160 12.56 9.49 14.47
N ALA A 161 12.71 9.25 13.16
CA ALA A 161 11.58 9.15 12.23
C ALA A 161 10.63 8.00 12.60
N ALA A 162 11.16 6.84 12.97
CA ALA A 162 10.36 5.69 13.38
C ALA A 162 9.57 5.95 14.68
N LYS A 163 10.18 6.64 15.66
CA LYS A 163 9.48 7.06 16.88
C LYS A 163 8.34 8.03 16.57
N ALA A 164 8.62 9.07 15.80
CA ALA A 164 7.64 10.08 15.43
C ALA A 164 6.43 9.45 14.70
N LEU A 165 6.71 8.59 13.71
CA LEU A 165 5.68 7.89 12.97
C LEU A 165 4.82 6.98 13.85
N ARG A 166 5.44 6.21 14.74
CA ARG A 166 4.72 5.33 15.67
C ARG A 166 3.82 6.11 16.62
N ASP A 167 4.30 7.23 17.13
CA ASP A 167 3.56 8.06 18.08
C ASP A 167 2.39 8.78 17.39
N GLU A 168 2.59 9.26 16.15
CA GLU A 168 1.53 9.81 15.30
C GLU A 168 0.38 8.81 15.12
N TRP A 169 0.69 7.58 14.72
CA TRP A 169 -0.33 6.56 14.51
C TRP A 169 -1.02 6.12 15.80
N ARG A 170 -0.31 6.06 16.93
CA ARG A 170 -0.92 5.77 18.23
C ARG A 170 -1.93 6.84 18.63
N ALA A 171 -1.59 8.11 18.43
CA ALA A 171 -2.51 9.21 18.70
C ALA A 171 -3.75 9.11 17.82
N ARG A 172 -3.58 8.83 16.53
CA ARG A 172 -4.66 8.68 15.57
C ARG A 172 -5.62 7.53 15.91
N VAL A 173 -5.10 6.36 16.29
CA VAL A 173 -5.94 5.22 16.71
C VAL A 173 -6.75 5.57 17.95
N ALA A 174 -6.15 6.23 18.94
CA ALA A 174 -6.86 6.66 20.15
C ALA A 174 -8.00 7.64 19.83
N GLU A 175 -7.78 8.58 18.90
CA GLU A 175 -8.83 9.50 18.44
C GLU A 175 -9.99 8.76 17.76
N TRP A 176 -9.71 7.76 16.93
CA TRP A 176 -10.73 6.95 16.27
C TRP A 176 -11.55 6.11 17.24
N GLU A 177 -10.92 5.45 18.22
CA GLU A 177 -11.63 4.66 19.22
C GLU A 177 -12.61 5.53 20.05
N VAL A 178 -12.20 6.76 20.39
CA VAL A 178 -13.07 7.72 21.10
C VAL A 178 -14.26 8.13 20.22
N ALA A 179 -14.00 8.43 18.94
CA ALA A 179 -15.05 8.82 18.00
C ALA A 179 -16.07 7.71 17.76
N ASP A 180 -15.60 6.47 17.60
CA ASP A 180 -16.45 5.29 17.38
C ASP A 180 -17.30 4.95 18.61
N ALA A 181 -16.71 5.00 19.81
CA ALA A 181 -17.44 4.83 21.06
C ALA A 181 -18.58 5.87 21.20
N ALA A 182 -18.33 7.12 20.82
CA ALA A 182 -19.32 8.18 20.83
C ALA A 182 -20.43 7.96 19.79
N ALA A 183 -20.09 7.49 18.58
CA ALA A 183 -21.06 7.15 17.53
C ALA A 183 -21.96 5.98 17.97
N ASN A 184 -21.38 4.91 18.49
CA ASN A 184 -22.10 3.75 19.01
C ASN A 184 -23.03 4.10 20.18
N ALA A 185 -22.61 4.99 21.08
CA ALA A 185 -23.45 5.48 22.16
C ALA A 185 -24.68 6.26 21.66
N ARG A 186 -24.53 7.05 20.59
CA ARG A 186 -25.63 7.80 19.96
C ARG A 186 -26.66 6.87 19.31
N LEU A 187 -26.20 5.88 18.56
CA LEU A 187 -27.07 4.86 17.93
C LEU A 187 -27.92 4.14 18.99
N ARG A 188 -27.28 3.66 20.07
CA ARG A 188 -27.98 3.00 21.18
C ARG A 188 -28.98 3.90 21.91
N ALA A 189 -28.77 5.22 21.92
CA ALA A 189 -29.70 6.16 22.53
C ALA A 189 -30.93 6.40 21.64
N GLN A 190 -30.78 6.39 20.32
CA GLN A 190 -31.86 6.50 19.34
C GLN A 190 -32.75 5.26 19.32
N ASP A 191 -32.15 4.06 19.40
CA ASP A 191 -32.90 2.79 19.46
C ASP A 191 -33.77 2.65 20.72
N LYS A 192 -33.43 3.37 21.81
CA LYS A 192 -34.24 3.39 23.04
C LYS A 192 -35.41 4.37 23.01
N GLN A 193 -35.50 5.22 21.99
CA GLN A 193 -36.57 6.21 21.83
C GLN A 193 -37.63 5.80 20.80
N THR A 194 -37.47 4.64 20.17
CA THR A 194 -38.39 4.08 19.15
C THR A 194 -39.08 2.85 19.71
#